data_AF-A0A2D4M8W9-F1
#
_entry.id   AF-A0A2D4M8W9-F1
#
_cell.length_a   1.000
_cell.length_b   1.000
_cell.length_c   1.000
_cell.angle_alpha   90.00
_cell.angle_beta   90.00
_cell.angle_gamma   90.00
#
_symmetry.space_group_name_H-M   'P 1'
#
loop_
_entity.id
_entity.type
_entity.pdbx_description
1 polymer ?
#
loop_
_entity_poly.entity_id
_entity_poly.type
_entity_poly.pdbx_seq_one_letter_code
_entity_poly.pdbx_strand_id
1 'polypeptide(L)'
;EFNRLLEATSYLSHQLDFNVLNNKPVSLGQALEVVIQLQEKHVKDEQIEHWKKIVKTQEELKDLLNKMVNLKEKIKELHQQYKEASEVKPPRDITAEFLVKSKHRDLTALCKEYDELAETQVKLEEKLQELEANPPSDVYLSSRDRQILDWHFANLEFANATPLSTLSLKHWDQDDDFEFTGSHLTVRNGYSCVPVALAEGLDIKLNTAVRQVRYTASGCEVIAV
;
A
#
# COMPACT_ATOMS: atom_id res chain seq x y z
N GLU A 1 -9.89 8.14 -2.28
CA GLU A 1 -8.48 8.33 -1.91
C GLU A 1 -8.20 9.60 -1.14
N PHE A 2 -8.52 10.79 -1.66
CA PHE A 2 -8.25 12.07 -0.96
C PHE A 2 -8.75 12.13 0.51
N ASN A 3 -10.04 11.85 0.76
CA ASN A 3 -10.58 11.88 2.13
C ASN A 3 -9.88 10.88 3.07
N ARG A 4 -9.47 9.72 2.55
CA ARG A 4 -8.72 8.72 3.34
C ARG A 4 -7.34 9.24 3.74
N LEU A 5 -6.70 10.05 2.89
CA LEU A 5 -5.44 10.71 3.24
C LEU A 5 -5.64 11.74 4.35
N LEU A 6 -6.74 12.51 4.32
CA LEU A 6 -7.06 13.46 5.40
C LEU A 6 -7.33 12.73 6.73
N GLU A 7 -8.14 11.68 6.71
CA GLU A 7 -8.37 10.82 7.89
C GLU A 7 -7.06 10.23 8.42
N ALA A 8 -6.17 9.78 7.53
CA ALA A 8 -4.85 9.27 7.91
C ALA A 8 -3.97 10.36 8.54
N THR A 9 -4.01 11.61 8.05
CA THR A 9 -3.29 12.71 8.70
C THR A 9 -3.87 13.07 10.08
N SER A 10 -5.19 13.00 10.24
CA SER A 10 -5.83 13.15 11.55
C SER A 10 -5.42 12.03 12.52
N TYR A 11 -5.35 10.78 12.05
CA TYR A 11 -4.80 9.67 12.82
C TYR A 11 -3.34 9.92 13.21
N LEU A 12 -2.50 10.37 12.27
CA LEU A 12 -1.09 10.69 12.51
C LEU A 12 -0.93 11.76 13.61
N SER A 13 -1.78 12.78 13.58
CA SER A 13 -1.81 13.87 14.55
C SER A 13 -2.28 13.42 15.93
N HIS A 14 -3.45 12.77 16.02
CA HIS A 14 -4.14 12.51 17.28
C HIS A 14 -3.74 11.20 17.95
N GLN A 15 -3.33 10.19 17.19
CA GLN A 15 -3.01 8.86 17.72
C GLN A 15 -1.51 8.64 17.87
N LEU A 16 -0.70 9.18 16.94
CA LEU A 16 0.76 9.01 16.96
C LEU A 16 1.52 10.24 17.48
N ASP A 17 0.81 11.32 17.82
CA ASP A 17 1.36 12.61 18.26
C ASP A 17 2.43 13.16 17.30
N PHE A 18 2.25 12.95 15.99
CA PHE A 18 3.16 13.43 14.94
C PHE A 18 2.98 14.94 14.68
N ASN A 19 3.13 15.76 15.72
CA ASN A 19 2.84 17.20 15.68
C ASN A 19 4.11 18.06 15.62
N VAL A 20 5.28 17.49 15.92
CA VAL A 20 6.57 18.20 15.91
C VAL A 20 7.61 17.35 15.18
N LEU A 21 8.28 17.95 14.19
CA LEU A 21 9.39 17.34 13.46
C LEU A 21 10.59 18.30 13.46
N ASN A 22 11.75 17.84 13.92
CA ASN A 22 12.97 18.66 14.02
C ASN A 22 12.74 20.00 14.73
N ASN A 23 12.05 19.96 15.88
CA ASN A 23 11.70 21.12 16.71
C ASN A 23 10.81 22.18 16.01
N LYS A 24 10.15 21.83 14.90
CA LYS A 24 9.17 22.69 14.22
C LYS A 24 7.79 22.04 14.23
N PRO A 25 6.70 22.82 14.30
CA PRO A 25 5.36 22.27 14.16
C PRO A 25 5.18 21.67 12.76
N VAL A 26 4.51 20.52 12.70
CA VAL A 26 4.20 19.85 11.44
C VAL A 26 3.01 20.54 10.77
N SER A 27 3.13 20.78 9.47
CA SER A 27 2.05 21.27 8.63
C SER A 27 1.19 20.15 8.06
N LEU A 28 -0.05 20.45 7.68
CA LEU A 28 -0.93 19.49 7.00
C LEU A 28 -0.28 18.95 5.71
N GLY A 29 0.37 19.82 4.92
CA GLY A 29 1.09 19.42 3.71
C GLY A 29 2.21 18.40 3.97
N GLN A 30 3.01 18.62 5.04
CA GLN A 30 4.05 17.66 5.42
C GLN A 30 3.48 16.31 5.85
N ALA A 31 2.38 16.31 6.59
CA ALA A 31 1.72 15.07 7.00
C ALA A 31 1.17 14.30 5.80
N LEU A 32 0.55 14.99 4.84
CA LEU A 32 0.06 14.39 3.59
C LEU A 32 1.20 13.75 2.79
N GLU A 33 2.35 14.42 2.67
CA GLU A 33 3.53 13.85 2.02
C GLU A 33 4.01 12.58 2.71
N VAL A 34 4.11 12.59 4.05
CA VAL A 34 4.52 11.41 4.84
C VAL A 34 3.54 10.25 4.64
N VAL A 35 2.23 10.50 4.68
CA VAL A 35 1.22 9.47 4.47
C VAL A 35 1.35 8.88 3.05
N ILE A 36 1.47 9.71 2.01
CA ILE A 36 1.63 9.23 0.63
C ILE A 36 2.90 8.37 0.49
N GLN A 37 4.03 8.81 1.06
CA GLN A 37 5.27 8.04 1.04
C GLN A 37 5.14 6.69 1.76
N LEU A 38 4.39 6.63 2.86
CA LEU A 38 4.11 5.37 3.56
C LEU A 38 3.23 4.44 2.72
N GLN A 39 2.26 4.96 1.97
CA GLN A 39 1.45 4.16 1.06
C GLN A 39 2.28 3.63 -0.12
N GLU A 40 3.15 4.46 -0.72
CA GLU A 40 4.08 4.04 -1.76
C GLU A 40 5.07 2.99 -1.26
N LYS A 41 5.58 3.16 -0.04
CA LYS A 41 6.42 2.15 0.63
C LYS A 41 5.66 0.83 0.80
N HIS A 42 4.42 0.88 1.28
CA HIS A 42 3.62 -0.33 1.49
C HIS A 42 3.38 -1.10 0.19
N VAL A 43 3.11 -0.42 -0.93
CA VAL A 43 3.01 -1.07 -2.26
C VAL A 43 4.29 -1.81 -2.62
N LYS A 44 5.47 -1.21 -2.36
CA LYS A 44 6.76 -1.87 -2.59
C LYS A 44 6.98 -3.06 -1.65
N ASP A 45 6.58 -2.94 -0.39
CA ASP A 45 6.68 -4.03 0.58
C ASP A 45 5.83 -5.24 0.15
N GLU A 46 4.60 -5.01 -0.31
CA GLU A 46 3.71 -6.05 -0.87
C GLU A 46 4.30 -6.72 -2.12
N GLN A 47 4.88 -5.94 -3.03
CA GLN A 47 5.60 -6.47 -4.20
C GLN A 47 6.76 -7.38 -3.77
N ILE A 48 7.59 -6.91 -2.83
CA ILE A 48 8.72 -7.69 -2.31
C ILE A 48 8.23 -8.99 -1.66
N GLU A 49 7.18 -8.93 -0.85
CA GLU A 49 6.61 -10.11 -0.21
C GLU A 49 6.06 -11.10 -1.24
N HIS A 50 5.35 -10.62 -2.25
CA HIS A 50 4.83 -11.43 -3.34
C HIS A 50 5.94 -12.16 -4.10
N TRP A 51 6.97 -11.44 -4.55
CA TRP A 51 8.09 -12.06 -5.26
C TRP A 51 8.89 -13.04 -4.38
N LYS A 52 9.00 -12.77 -3.08
CA LYS A 52 9.57 -13.73 -2.12
C LYS A 52 8.77 -15.03 -2.04
N LYS A 53 7.44 -14.98 -2.10
CA LYS A 53 6.58 -16.18 -2.13
C LYS A 53 6.80 -17.00 -3.40
N ILE A 54 6.98 -16.33 -4.54
CA ILE A 54 7.32 -16.98 -5.82
C ILE A 54 8.69 -17.65 -5.72
N VAL A 55 9.73 -16.92 -5.33
CA VAL A 55 11.10 -17.47 -5.21
C VAL A 55 11.12 -18.67 -4.26
N LYS A 56 10.46 -18.57 -3.10
CA LYS A 56 10.34 -19.70 -2.17
C LYS A 56 9.69 -20.92 -2.81
N THR A 57 8.61 -20.74 -3.57
CA THR A 57 7.91 -21.83 -4.26
C THR A 57 8.78 -22.42 -5.39
N GLN A 58 9.56 -21.59 -6.09
CA GLN A 58 10.53 -22.04 -7.09
C GLN A 58 11.69 -22.82 -6.47
N GLU A 59 12.18 -22.44 -5.29
CA GLU A 59 13.19 -23.20 -4.54
C GLU A 59 12.65 -24.57 -4.11
N GLU A 60 11.43 -24.63 -3.58
CA GLU A 60 10.74 -25.88 -3.25
C GLU A 60 10.60 -26.79 -4.49
N LEU A 61 10.23 -26.22 -5.63
CA LEU A 61 10.11 -26.94 -6.91
C LEU A 61 11.49 -27.42 -7.42
N LYS A 62 12.52 -26.59 -7.32
CA LYS A 62 13.89 -26.97 -7.71
C LYS A 62 14.39 -28.17 -6.90
N ASP A 63 14.18 -28.16 -5.59
CA ASP A 63 14.58 -29.26 -4.71
C ASP A 63 13.78 -30.53 -5.01
N LEU A 64 12.49 -30.40 -5.33
CA LEU A 64 11.65 -31.51 -5.78
C LEU A 64 12.16 -32.11 -7.10
N LEU A 65 12.43 -31.28 -8.09
CA LEU A 65 12.94 -31.72 -9.40
C LEU A 65 14.31 -32.41 -9.27
N ASN A 66 15.20 -31.90 -8.42
CA ASN A 66 16.47 -32.57 -8.12
C ASN A 66 16.26 -33.97 -7.52
N LYS A 67 15.30 -34.14 -6.60
CA LYS A 67 14.93 -35.47 -6.05
C LYS A 67 14.39 -36.38 -7.13
N MET A 68 13.50 -35.88 -7.99
CA MET A 68 12.92 -36.66 -9.10
C MET A 68 13.97 -37.11 -10.11
N VAL A 69 14.92 -36.26 -10.48
CA VAL A 69 16.03 -36.61 -11.38
C VAL A 69 16.88 -37.73 -10.78
N ASN A 70 17.26 -37.62 -9.50
CA ASN A 70 18.04 -38.66 -8.82
C ASN A 70 17.27 -39.98 -8.70
N LEU A 71 15.96 -39.91 -8.41
CA LEU A 71 15.11 -41.09 -8.31
C LEU A 71 14.93 -41.77 -9.67
N LYS A 72 14.80 -40.98 -10.75
CA LYS A 72 14.70 -41.49 -12.12
C LYS A 72 15.95 -42.26 -12.56
N GLU A 73 17.14 -41.77 -12.21
CA GLU A 73 18.39 -42.52 -12.50
C GLU A 73 18.44 -43.83 -11.69
N LYS A 74 18.02 -43.84 -10.42
CA LYS A 74 17.90 -45.09 -9.63
C LYS A 74 16.91 -46.08 -10.24
N ILE A 75 15.74 -45.61 -10.70
CA ILE A 75 14.73 -46.43 -11.38
C ILE A 75 15.32 -47.04 -12.65
N LYS A 76 16.05 -46.25 -13.44
CA LYS A 76 16.70 -46.70 -14.68
C LYS A 76 17.76 -47.78 -14.43
N GLU A 77 18.63 -47.60 -13.44
CA GLU A 77 19.61 -48.62 -13.03
C GLU A 77 18.93 -49.90 -12.53
N LEU A 78 17.91 -49.76 -11.68
CA LEU A 78 17.20 -50.90 -11.10
C LEU A 78 16.37 -51.66 -12.14
N HIS A 79 15.79 -50.96 -13.12
CA HIS A 79 15.11 -51.56 -14.26
C HIS A 79 16.07 -52.38 -15.12
N GLN A 80 17.28 -51.88 -15.36
CA GLN A 80 18.32 -52.62 -16.08
C GLN A 80 18.70 -53.92 -15.33
N GLN A 81 18.92 -53.85 -14.01
CA GLN A 81 19.21 -55.03 -13.17
C GLN A 81 18.03 -56.03 -13.17
N TYR A 82 16.80 -55.55 -13.11
CA TYR A 82 15.61 -56.40 -13.20
C TYR A 82 15.54 -57.12 -14.55
N LYS A 83 15.86 -56.42 -15.65
CA LYS A 83 15.85 -56.98 -17.00
C LYS A 83 16.90 -58.08 -17.15
N GLU A 84 18.13 -57.82 -16.71
CA GLU A 84 19.22 -58.82 -16.69
C GLU A 84 18.86 -60.05 -15.85
N ALA A 85 18.29 -59.86 -14.65
CA ALA A 85 17.82 -60.96 -13.82
C ALA A 85 16.67 -61.75 -14.49
N SER A 86 15.81 -61.08 -15.26
CA SER A 86 14.68 -61.68 -15.96
C SER A 86 15.08 -62.49 -17.19
N GLU A 87 16.22 -62.20 -17.82
CA GLU A 87 16.74 -62.91 -19.00
C GLU A 87 17.19 -64.35 -18.72
N VAL A 88 17.51 -64.69 -17.46
CA VAL A 88 17.82 -66.07 -17.04
C VAL A 88 16.60 -66.96 -17.28
N LYS A 89 16.57 -67.79 -18.34
CA LYS A 89 15.36 -68.55 -18.69
C LYS A 89 14.97 -69.62 -17.64
N PRO A 90 13.67 -69.89 -17.43
CA PRO A 90 13.22 -71.01 -16.60
C PRO A 90 13.67 -72.38 -17.16
N PRO A 91 13.91 -73.40 -16.31
CA PRO A 91 13.79 -73.40 -14.84
C PRO A 91 15.00 -72.73 -14.17
N ARG A 92 14.75 -71.91 -13.14
CA ARG A 92 15.76 -71.17 -12.36
C ARG A 92 15.79 -71.68 -10.92
N ASP A 93 16.91 -71.53 -10.23
CA ASP A 93 16.97 -71.81 -8.79
C ASP A 93 16.19 -70.75 -7.97
N ILE A 94 15.93 -71.06 -6.70
CA ILE A 94 15.15 -70.19 -5.82
C ILE A 94 15.80 -68.80 -5.60
N THR A 95 17.13 -68.72 -5.70
CA THR A 95 17.87 -67.46 -5.55
C THR A 95 17.69 -66.55 -6.76
N ALA A 96 17.69 -67.10 -7.98
CA ALA A 96 17.41 -66.38 -9.21
C ALA A 96 15.94 -65.92 -9.27
N GLU A 97 15.00 -66.75 -8.83
CA GLU A 97 13.59 -66.36 -8.73
C GLU A 97 13.38 -65.25 -7.68
N PHE A 98 14.02 -65.35 -6.51
CA PHE A 98 14.01 -64.31 -5.49
C PHE A 98 14.59 -62.99 -6.01
N LEU A 99 15.69 -63.01 -6.77
CA LEU A 99 16.30 -61.80 -7.31
C LEU A 99 15.35 -61.04 -8.25
N VAL A 100 14.65 -61.75 -9.15
CA VAL A 100 13.65 -61.14 -10.05
C VAL A 100 12.51 -60.52 -9.24
N LYS A 101 11.95 -61.25 -8.27
CA LYS A 101 10.83 -60.77 -7.44
C LYS A 101 11.24 -59.58 -6.55
N SER A 102 12.43 -59.63 -5.95
CA SER A 102 12.97 -58.53 -5.13
C SER A 102 13.15 -57.27 -5.96
N LYS A 103 13.81 -57.37 -7.12
CA LYS A 103 14.03 -56.21 -8.00
C LYS A 103 12.73 -55.65 -8.56
N HIS A 104 11.75 -56.50 -8.85
CA HIS A 104 10.42 -56.05 -9.27
C HIS A 104 9.72 -55.26 -8.15
N ARG A 105 9.74 -55.75 -6.91
CA ARG A 105 9.19 -55.04 -5.74
C ARG A 105 9.86 -53.68 -5.55
N ASP A 106 11.20 -53.67 -5.55
CA ASP A 106 11.98 -52.44 -5.34
C ASP A 106 11.72 -51.42 -6.45
N LEU A 107 11.64 -51.87 -7.70
CA LEU A 107 11.30 -51.02 -8.84
C LEU A 107 9.90 -50.44 -8.69
N THR A 108 8.93 -51.25 -8.28
CA THR A 108 7.54 -50.80 -8.06
C THR A 108 7.47 -49.76 -6.96
N ALA A 109 8.23 -49.95 -5.87
CA ALA A 109 8.29 -49.01 -4.77
C ALA A 109 8.88 -47.65 -5.20
N LEU A 110 9.99 -47.65 -5.97
CA LEU A 110 10.59 -46.41 -6.46
C LEU A 110 9.70 -45.70 -7.50
N CYS A 111 9.01 -46.45 -8.37
CA CYS A 111 8.05 -45.85 -9.30
C CYS A 111 6.91 -45.16 -8.55
N LYS A 112 6.38 -45.78 -7.49
CA LYS A 112 5.35 -45.16 -6.65
C LYS A 112 5.84 -43.86 -5.99
N GLU A 113 7.06 -43.86 -5.44
CA GLU A 113 7.67 -42.66 -4.87
C GLU A 113 7.84 -41.56 -5.94
N TYR A 114 8.18 -41.92 -7.17
CA TYR A 114 8.28 -40.98 -8.28
C TYR A 114 6.93 -40.38 -8.66
N ASP A 115 5.86 -41.19 -8.68
CA ASP A 115 4.50 -40.74 -8.94
C ASP A 115 4.02 -39.74 -7.87
N GLU A 116 4.31 -40.00 -6.59
CA GLU A 116 4.00 -39.08 -5.47
C GLU A 116 4.76 -37.73 -5.60
N LEU A 117 6.03 -37.77 -6.04
CA LEU A 117 6.78 -36.54 -6.32
C LEU A 117 6.22 -35.80 -7.54
N ALA A 118 5.79 -36.50 -8.59
CA ALA A 118 5.18 -35.89 -9.77
C ALA A 118 3.83 -35.22 -9.45
N GLU A 119 3.00 -35.81 -8.59
CA GLU A 119 1.79 -35.14 -8.09
C GLU A 119 2.11 -33.87 -7.30
N THR A 120 3.19 -33.88 -6.51
CA THR A 120 3.66 -32.70 -5.77
C THR A 120 4.18 -31.63 -6.72
N GLN A 121 4.83 -32.02 -7.82
CA GLN A 121 5.33 -31.11 -8.86
C GLN A 121 4.18 -30.31 -9.46
N VAL A 122 3.11 -30.99 -9.89
CA VAL A 122 1.91 -30.35 -10.47
C VAL A 122 1.32 -29.33 -9.50
N LYS A 123 1.19 -29.68 -8.22
CA LYS A 123 0.65 -28.75 -7.19
C LYS A 123 1.52 -27.50 -7.01
N LEU A 124 2.85 -27.65 -7.05
CA LEU A 124 3.76 -26.50 -6.94
C LEU A 124 3.72 -25.64 -8.20
N GLU A 125 3.61 -26.24 -9.38
CA GLU A 125 3.47 -25.52 -10.66
C GLU A 125 2.15 -24.75 -10.74
N GLU A 126 1.03 -25.35 -10.32
CA GLU A 126 -0.28 -24.69 -10.22
C GLU A 126 -0.22 -23.48 -9.27
N LYS A 127 0.37 -23.67 -8.09
CA LYS A 127 0.58 -22.58 -7.12
C LYS A 127 1.46 -21.46 -7.68
N LEU A 128 2.48 -21.81 -8.48
CA LEU A 128 3.34 -20.82 -9.12
C LEU A 128 2.54 -20.00 -10.14
N GLN A 129 1.76 -20.65 -10.99
CA GLN A 129 0.89 -19.99 -11.95
C GLN A 129 -0.14 -19.09 -11.27
N GLU A 130 -0.72 -19.53 -10.15
CA GLU A 130 -1.64 -18.71 -9.35
C GLU A 130 -0.97 -17.44 -8.82
N LEU A 131 0.26 -17.55 -8.31
CA LEU A 131 1.02 -16.38 -7.84
C LEU A 131 1.35 -15.44 -9.02
N GLU A 132 1.86 -15.97 -10.13
CA GLU A 132 2.23 -15.17 -11.31
C GLU A 132 1.02 -14.47 -11.96
N ALA A 133 -0.18 -15.07 -11.87
CA ALA A 133 -1.41 -14.50 -12.40
C ALA A 133 -2.01 -13.39 -11.52
N ASN A 134 -1.60 -13.29 -10.25
CA ASN A 134 -2.17 -12.36 -9.27
C ASN A 134 -1.09 -11.45 -8.65
N PRO A 135 -0.41 -10.61 -9.44
CA PRO A 135 0.53 -9.65 -8.90
C PRO A 135 -0.18 -8.57 -8.07
N PRO A 136 0.45 -8.03 -7.02
CA PRO A 136 -0.06 -6.89 -6.29
C PRO A 136 -0.04 -5.63 -7.16
N SER A 137 -0.62 -4.53 -6.66
CA SER A 137 -0.59 -3.23 -7.32
C SER A 137 0.83 -2.82 -7.73
N ASP A 138 0.99 -2.31 -8.95
CA ASP A 138 2.30 -1.87 -9.47
C ASP A 138 2.70 -0.50 -8.90
N VAL A 139 1.73 0.39 -8.72
CA VAL A 139 1.92 1.74 -8.19
C VAL A 139 0.80 2.08 -7.21
N TYR A 140 1.09 2.97 -6.25
CA TYR A 140 0.05 3.54 -5.40
C TYR A 140 -0.85 4.51 -6.17
N LEU A 141 -0.24 5.46 -6.89
CA LEU A 141 -0.92 6.43 -7.75
C LEU A 141 -0.16 6.54 -9.07
N SER A 142 -0.86 6.47 -10.20
CA SER A 142 -0.27 6.83 -11.48
C SER A 142 -0.05 8.34 -11.57
N SER A 143 0.73 8.80 -12.55
CA SER A 143 0.91 10.24 -12.79
C SER A 143 -0.42 10.98 -13.02
N ARG A 144 -1.39 10.31 -13.66
CA ARG A 144 -2.72 10.87 -13.91
C ARG A 144 -3.54 10.93 -12.62
N ASP A 145 -3.49 9.89 -11.79
CA ASP A 145 -4.19 9.89 -10.49
C ASP A 145 -3.62 10.96 -9.57
N ARG A 146 -2.29 11.14 -9.60
CA ARG A 146 -1.63 12.19 -8.83
C ARG A 146 -2.09 13.60 -9.24
N GLN A 147 -2.23 13.87 -10.54
CA GLN A 147 -2.74 15.16 -11.02
C GLN A 147 -4.18 15.44 -10.55
N ILE A 148 -5.03 14.42 -10.53
CA ILE A 148 -6.40 14.54 -10.02
C ILE A 148 -6.38 14.77 -8.50
N LEU A 149 -5.49 14.10 -7.78
CA LEU A 149 -5.29 14.31 -6.34
C LEU A 149 -4.80 15.73 -6.04
N ASP A 150 -3.86 16.26 -6.84
CA ASP A 150 -3.36 17.63 -6.68
C ASP A 150 -4.46 18.68 -6.89
N TRP A 151 -5.48 18.41 -7.72
CA TRP A 151 -6.66 19.27 -7.80
C TRP A 151 -7.46 19.30 -6.49
N HIS A 152 -7.59 18.16 -5.80
CA HIS A 152 -8.23 18.14 -4.48
C HIS A 152 -7.42 18.90 -3.43
N PHE A 153 -6.07 18.85 -3.49
CA PHE A 153 -5.22 19.70 -2.66
C PHE A 153 -5.44 21.19 -2.97
N ALA A 154 -5.48 21.58 -4.24
CA ALA A 154 -5.76 22.96 -4.63
C ALA A 154 -7.16 23.43 -4.16
N ASN A 155 -8.17 22.55 -4.17
CA ASN A 155 -9.49 22.87 -3.63
C ASN A 155 -9.47 23.08 -2.11
N LEU A 156 -8.62 22.33 -1.38
CA LEU A 156 -8.43 22.53 0.05
C LEU A 156 -7.64 23.81 0.36
N GLU A 157 -6.62 24.13 -0.44
CA GLU A 157 -5.90 25.41 -0.36
C GLU A 157 -6.81 26.60 -0.67
N PHE A 158 -7.75 26.44 -1.60
CA PHE A 158 -8.79 27.43 -1.88
C PHE A 158 -9.70 27.65 -0.67
N ALA A 159 -10.19 26.57 -0.04
CA ALA A 159 -11.05 26.67 1.14
C ALA A 159 -10.37 27.37 2.32
N ASN A 160 -9.07 27.11 2.50
CA ASN A 160 -8.26 27.69 3.58
C ASN A 160 -7.55 29.00 3.21
N ALA A 161 -7.68 29.45 1.96
CA ALA A 161 -7.00 30.61 1.40
C ALA A 161 -5.46 30.65 1.62
N THR A 162 -4.81 29.49 1.73
CA THR A 162 -3.37 29.38 2.00
C THR A 162 -2.81 28.02 1.55
N PRO A 163 -1.50 27.92 1.23
CA PRO A 163 -0.88 26.63 0.91
C PRO A 163 -0.92 25.64 2.07
N LEU A 164 -1.07 24.35 1.78
CA LEU A 164 -1.19 23.29 2.82
C LEU A 164 0.06 23.19 3.71
N SER A 165 1.21 23.64 3.23
CA SER A 165 2.47 23.71 3.99
C SER A 165 2.45 24.73 5.13
N THR A 166 1.43 25.59 5.20
CA THR A 166 1.27 26.62 6.25
C THR A 166 0.17 26.30 7.25
N LEU A 167 -0.72 25.35 6.92
CA LEU A 167 -1.78 24.91 7.82
C LEU A 167 -1.22 24.06 8.94
N SER A 168 -1.62 24.33 10.18
CA SER A 168 -1.26 23.53 11.34
C SER A 168 -1.91 22.15 11.23
N LEU A 169 -1.11 21.07 11.25
CA LEU A 169 -1.65 19.71 11.20
C LEU A 169 -2.71 19.45 12.29
N LYS A 170 -2.52 20.04 13.47
CA LYS A 170 -3.36 19.75 14.65
C LYS A 170 -4.63 20.58 14.73
N HIS A 171 -4.67 21.74 14.08
CA HIS A 171 -5.66 22.79 14.36
C HIS A 171 -6.26 23.42 13.10
N TRP A 172 -5.98 22.92 11.91
CA TRP A 172 -6.50 23.50 10.67
C TRP A 172 -8.03 23.35 10.53
N ASP A 173 -8.59 22.31 11.15
CA ASP A 173 -10.00 21.90 11.13
C ASP A 173 -10.70 22.10 12.49
N GLN A 174 -10.18 22.97 13.35
CA GLN A 174 -10.69 23.16 14.71
C GLN A 174 -12.10 23.77 14.78
N ASP A 175 -12.56 24.41 13.72
CA ASP A 175 -13.87 25.05 13.61
C ASP A 175 -14.94 24.18 12.91
N ASP A 176 -14.57 22.98 12.43
CA ASP A 176 -15.49 22.05 11.76
C ASP A 176 -16.69 21.67 12.66
N ASP A 177 -16.49 21.57 13.97
CA ASP A 177 -17.56 21.30 14.95
C ASP A 177 -18.66 22.39 15.00
N PHE A 178 -18.40 23.57 14.41
CA PHE A 178 -19.31 24.71 14.41
C PHE A 178 -19.93 24.98 13.02
N GLU A 179 -19.79 24.06 12.07
CA GLU A 179 -20.37 24.21 10.72
C GLU A 179 -21.90 24.40 10.79
N PHE A 180 -22.41 25.38 10.02
CA PHE A 180 -23.85 25.61 9.91
C PHE A 180 -24.52 24.54 9.04
N THR A 181 -25.66 24.01 9.50
CA THR A 181 -26.45 23.06 8.70
C THR A 181 -27.12 23.73 7.49
N GLY A 182 -27.25 22.97 6.39
CA GLY A 182 -27.95 23.39 5.17
C GLY A 182 -27.02 23.58 3.97
N SER A 183 -27.60 23.81 2.78
CA SER A 183 -26.80 24.02 1.56
C SER A 183 -26.12 25.39 1.57
N HIS A 184 -24.89 25.46 1.06
CA HIS A 184 -24.20 26.73 0.83
C HIS A 184 -24.98 27.58 -0.18
N LEU A 185 -25.08 28.89 0.09
CA LEU A 185 -25.82 29.86 -0.72
C LEU A 185 -24.88 30.93 -1.27
N THR A 186 -25.28 31.55 -2.38
CA THR A 186 -24.59 32.71 -2.96
C THR A 186 -25.48 33.94 -2.91
N VAL A 187 -24.90 35.10 -2.55
CA VAL A 187 -25.61 36.39 -2.52
C VAL A 187 -25.66 36.97 -3.93
N ARG A 188 -26.75 36.69 -4.67
CA ARG A 188 -26.87 36.99 -6.11
C ARG A 188 -26.79 38.49 -6.46
N ASN A 189 -27.17 39.38 -5.55
CA ASN A 189 -27.11 40.83 -5.72
C ASN A 189 -25.83 41.46 -5.15
N GLY A 190 -24.81 40.65 -4.84
CA GLY A 190 -23.53 41.09 -4.29
C GLY A 190 -23.55 41.19 -2.76
N TYR A 191 -22.51 40.65 -2.11
CA TYR A 191 -22.42 40.63 -0.64
C TYR A 191 -22.31 42.04 -0.03
N SER A 192 -21.93 43.07 -0.81
CA SER A 192 -21.82 44.46 -0.33
C SER A 192 -23.14 45.05 0.17
N CYS A 193 -24.30 44.49 -0.23
CA CYS A 193 -25.59 44.96 0.27
C CYS A 193 -25.72 44.87 1.80
N VAL A 194 -25.05 43.89 2.42
CA VAL A 194 -25.07 43.68 3.88
C VAL A 194 -24.33 44.80 4.63
N PRO A 195 -23.01 45.04 4.44
CA PRO A 195 -22.32 46.11 5.16
C PRO A 195 -22.85 47.50 4.82
N VAL A 196 -23.38 47.74 3.61
CA VAL A 196 -24.00 49.04 3.25
C VAL A 196 -25.26 49.29 4.08
N ALA A 197 -26.12 48.29 4.25
CA ALA A 197 -27.30 48.42 5.10
C ALA A 197 -26.93 48.60 6.58
N LEU A 198 -25.93 47.85 7.07
CA LEU A 198 -25.46 47.98 8.46
C LEU A 198 -24.82 49.34 8.78
N ALA A 199 -24.31 50.04 7.77
CA ALA A 199 -23.69 51.35 7.92
C ALA A 199 -24.71 52.50 8.09
N GLU A 200 -26.01 52.25 7.88
CA GLU A 200 -27.04 53.28 7.96
C GLU A 200 -27.12 53.88 9.37
N GLY A 201 -26.98 55.21 9.46
CA GLY A 201 -27.03 55.95 10.72
C GLY A 201 -25.72 55.95 11.54
N LEU A 202 -24.65 55.33 11.05
CA LEU A 202 -23.34 55.35 11.70
C LEU A 202 -22.45 56.48 11.17
N ASP A 203 -21.66 57.10 12.05
CA ASP A 203 -20.67 58.11 11.66
C ASP A 203 -19.37 57.46 11.16
N ILE A 204 -19.33 57.09 9.88
CA ILE A 204 -18.17 56.42 9.26
C ILE A 204 -17.31 57.44 8.49
N LYS A 205 -16.03 57.54 8.86
CA LYS A 205 -15.04 58.38 8.16
C LYS A 205 -14.34 57.58 7.06
N LEU A 206 -14.88 57.65 5.84
CA LEU A 206 -14.23 57.09 4.66
C LEU A 206 -13.01 57.93 4.26
N ASN A 207 -12.08 57.33 3.49
CA ASN A 207 -10.85 57.98 3.04
C ASN A 207 -10.00 58.58 4.18
N THR A 208 -10.04 57.96 5.36
CA THR A 208 -9.27 58.38 6.54
C THR A 208 -8.38 57.22 6.99
N ALA A 209 -7.11 57.27 6.60
CA ALA A 209 -6.15 56.18 6.85
C ALA A 209 -5.50 56.35 8.23
N VAL A 210 -5.79 55.44 9.15
CA VAL A 210 -5.16 55.40 10.47
C VAL A 210 -3.65 55.22 10.33
N ARG A 211 -2.87 56.08 10.99
CA ARG A 211 -1.39 56.07 10.99
C ARG A 211 -0.80 55.69 12.33
N GLN A 212 -1.48 56.05 13.42
CA GLN A 212 -0.99 55.75 14.75
C GLN A 212 -2.16 55.61 15.74
N VAL A 213 -2.05 54.62 16.63
CA VAL A 213 -2.95 54.44 17.77
C VAL A 213 -2.11 54.58 19.04
N ARG A 214 -2.43 55.57 19.87
CA ARG A 214 -1.81 55.79 21.19
C ARG A 214 -2.84 55.45 22.26
N TYR A 215 -2.43 54.69 23.26
CA TYR A 215 -3.26 54.35 24.40
C TYR A 215 -2.45 54.56 25.68
N THR A 216 -3.07 55.20 26.66
CA THR A 216 -2.48 55.56 27.96
C THR A 216 -3.47 55.24 29.07
N ALA A 217 -3.03 55.27 30.32
CA ALA A 217 -3.93 55.08 31.47
C ALA A 217 -5.07 56.13 31.51
N SER A 218 -4.89 57.30 30.89
CA SER A 218 -5.86 58.39 30.86
C SER A 218 -6.71 58.44 29.58
N GLY A 219 -6.51 57.55 28.62
CA GLY A 219 -7.31 57.52 27.39
C GLY A 219 -6.53 57.16 26.13
N CYS A 220 -7.19 57.32 24.99
CA CYS A 220 -6.69 56.92 23.67
C CYS A 220 -6.71 58.08 22.67
N GLU A 221 -5.76 58.06 21.75
CA GLU A 221 -5.66 59.00 20.62
C GLU A 221 -5.41 58.20 19.34
N VAL A 222 -6.20 58.45 18.29
CA VAL A 222 -6.05 57.83 16.97
C VAL A 222 -5.73 58.92 15.96
N ILE A 223 -4.56 58.83 15.33
CA ILE A 223 -4.08 59.80 14.34
C ILE A 223 -4.29 59.21 12.95
N ALA A 224 -4.97 59.95 12.07
CA ALA A 224 -5.27 59.53 10.70
C ALA A 224 -5.10 60.68 9.70
N VAL A 225 -4.93 60.34 8.41
CA VAL A 225 -4.74 61.26 7.27
C VAL A 225 -5.81 61.01 6.21
#